data_AF-A0A7K4B185-F1
#
_entry.id   AF-A0A7K4B185-F1
#
_cell.length_a   1.000
_cell.length_b   1.000
_cell.length_c   1.000
_cell.angle_alpha   90.00
_cell.angle_beta   90.00
_cell.angle_gamma   90.00
#
_symmetry.space_group_name_H-M   'P 1'
#
loop_
_entity.id
_entity.type
_entity.pdbx_description
1 polymer ?
#
loop_
_entity_poly.entity_id
_entity_poly.type
_entity_poly.pdbx_seq_one_letter_code
_entity_poly.pdbx_strand_id
1 'polypeptide(L)'
;MNAAETDELTDSAYAIFEFFFRSQLHNRKKSLSHIVESGEDFKEDFDEIYAEFSGLYPEIVDILIRLFHSPEEIYQMIREGEGVIPSRTFQARWIEQDSPYISGSAANIERAGKWLVFLPPEDVDEIWRR
;
A
#
# COMPACT_ATOMS: atom_id res chain seq x y z
N MET A 1 -21.39 -8.80 -14.83
CA MET A 1 -20.79 -8.23 -13.63
C MET A 1 -21.88 -8.17 -12.57
N ASN A 2 -21.76 -8.97 -11.52
CA ASN A 2 -22.68 -8.95 -10.38
C ASN A 2 -22.26 -7.82 -9.42
N ALA A 3 -23.19 -7.20 -8.70
CA ALA A 3 -22.91 -6.07 -7.81
C ALA A 3 -21.85 -6.42 -6.74
N ALA A 4 -21.88 -7.67 -6.23
CA ALA A 4 -20.90 -8.17 -5.26
C ALA A 4 -19.46 -8.22 -5.82
N GLU A 5 -19.27 -8.56 -7.11
CA GLU A 5 -17.95 -8.55 -7.76
C GLU A 5 -17.41 -7.13 -7.95
N THR A 6 -18.31 -6.14 -8.02
CA THR A 6 -17.96 -4.73 -8.22
C THR A 6 -17.55 -4.08 -6.90
N ASP A 7 -18.20 -4.44 -5.79
CA ASP A 7 -17.84 -3.98 -4.45
C ASP A 7 -16.49 -4.56 -4.00
N GLU A 8 -16.25 -5.86 -4.18
CA GLU A 8 -14.95 -6.49 -3.84
C GLU A 8 -13.78 -5.91 -4.66
N LEU A 9 -14.00 -5.61 -5.94
CA LEU A 9 -13.00 -4.97 -6.78
C LEU A 9 -12.77 -3.51 -6.36
N THR A 10 -13.81 -2.81 -5.92
CA THR A 10 -13.71 -1.44 -5.39
C THR A 10 -12.87 -1.41 -4.12
N ASP A 11 -13.10 -2.36 -3.22
CA ASP A 11 -12.33 -2.49 -1.97
C ASP A 11 -10.86 -2.87 -2.21
N SER A 12 -10.58 -3.57 -3.33
CA SER A 12 -9.24 -4.06 -3.65
C SER A 12 -8.45 -3.16 -4.62
N ALA A 13 -9.09 -2.20 -5.29
CA ALA A 13 -8.48 -1.42 -6.36
C ALA A 13 -7.21 -0.67 -5.91
N TYR A 14 -7.27 -0.05 -4.73
CA TYR A 14 -6.11 0.64 -4.16
C TYR A 14 -4.98 -0.32 -3.82
N ALA A 15 -5.29 -1.48 -3.21
CA ALA A 15 -4.30 -2.50 -2.88
C ALA A 15 -3.60 -3.04 -4.13
N ILE A 16 -4.33 -3.23 -5.24
CA ILE A 16 -3.76 -3.66 -6.53
C ILE A 16 -2.79 -2.60 -7.08
N PHE A 17 -3.21 -1.33 -7.10
CA PHE A 17 -2.34 -0.23 -7.53
C PHE A 17 -1.10 -0.10 -6.67
N GLU A 18 -1.25 -0.12 -5.34
CA GLU A 18 -0.14 -0.01 -4.41
C GLU A 18 0.85 -1.16 -4.57
N PHE A 19 0.36 -2.39 -4.73
CA PHE A 19 1.23 -3.55 -4.99
C PHE A 19 2.05 -3.36 -6.26
N PHE A 20 1.40 -2.94 -7.36
CA PHE A 20 2.08 -2.63 -8.61
C PHE A 20 3.11 -1.50 -8.42
N PHE A 21 2.72 -0.41 -7.77
CA PHE A 21 3.56 0.75 -7.53
C PHE A 21 4.82 0.39 -6.73
N ARG A 22 4.67 -0.34 -5.63
CA ARG A 22 5.78 -0.83 -4.81
C ARG A 22 6.70 -1.78 -5.57
N SER A 23 6.13 -2.67 -6.39
CA SER A 23 6.92 -3.57 -7.25
C SER A 23 7.77 -2.79 -8.25
N GLN A 24 7.20 -1.76 -8.87
CA GLN A 24 7.89 -0.89 -9.82
C GLN A 24 8.97 -0.02 -9.18
N LEU A 25 8.74 0.49 -7.96
CA LEU A 25 9.78 1.16 -7.17
C LEU A 25 10.90 0.20 -6.79
N HIS A 26 10.57 -1.01 -6.36
CA HIS A 26 11.57 -2.04 -6.04
C HIS A 26 12.45 -2.38 -7.25
N ASN A 27 11.85 -2.50 -8.45
CA ASN A 27 12.60 -2.70 -9.70
C ASN A 27 13.56 -1.54 -10.02
N ARG A 28 13.21 -0.31 -9.60
CA ARG A 28 14.07 0.88 -9.65
C ARG A 28 15.07 0.97 -8.49
N LYS A 29 15.14 -0.05 -7.62
CA LYS A 29 15.95 -0.07 -6.38
C LYS A 29 15.59 1.06 -5.40
N LYS A 30 14.34 1.50 -5.44
CA LYS A 30 13.76 2.51 -4.55
C LYS A 30 12.87 1.83 -3.51
N SER A 31 12.89 2.35 -2.28
CA SER A 31 12.00 1.92 -1.21
C SER A 31 10.97 3.01 -0.93
N LEU A 32 9.69 2.69 -1.03
CA LEU A 32 8.61 3.64 -0.74
C LEU A 32 8.70 4.17 0.69
N SER A 33 9.03 3.33 1.67
CA SER A 33 9.15 3.77 3.06
C SER A 33 10.26 4.81 3.23
N HIS A 34 11.42 4.57 2.62
CA HIS A 34 12.53 5.51 2.68
C HIS A 34 12.22 6.84 2.00
N ILE A 35 11.56 6.80 0.83
CA ILE A 35 11.16 8.00 0.10
C ILE A 35 10.20 8.85 0.94
N VAL A 36 9.14 8.23 1.48
CA VAL A 36 8.13 8.92 2.29
C VAL A 36 8.73 9.47 3.59
N GLU A 37 9.51 8.66 4.31
CA GLU A 37 10.11 9.08 5.59
C GLU A 37 11.17 10.17 5.43
N SER A 38 11.89 10.19 4.32
CA SER A 38 12.89 11.23 4.01
C SER A 38 12.27 12.52 3.47
N GLY A 39 10.99 12.48 3.06
CA GLY A 39 10.31 13.60 2.41
C GLY A 39 10.82 13.87 0.98
N GLU A 40 11.50 12.91 0.36
CA GLU A 40 11.96 12.99 -1.03
C GLU A 40 10.75 13.14 -1.96
N ASP A 41 10.88 14.02 -2.96
CA ASP A 41 9.86 14.12 -4.00
C ASP A 41 10.04 13.01 -5.03
N PHE A 42 9.00 12.21 -5.22
CA PHE A 42 8.96 11.09 -6.17
C PHE A 42 7.86 11.26 -7.21
N LYS A 43 7.41 12.50 -7.46
CA LYS A 43 6.31 12.80 -8.40
C LYS A 43 6.57 12.27 -9.81
N GLU A 44 7.81 12.38 -10.30
CA GLU A 44 8.20 11.85 -11.60
C GLU A 44 8.05 10.32 -11.66
N ASP A 45 8.55 9.59 -10.65
CA ASP A 45 8.37 8.12 -10.59
C ASP A 45 6.89 7.76 -10.50
N PHE A 46 6.11 8.50 -9.70
CA PHE A 46 4.68 8.30 -9.57
C PHE A 46 3.96 8.46 -10.91
N ASP A 47 4.20 9.56 -11.63
CA ASP A 47 3.52 9.84 -12.89
C ASP A 47 3.86 8.78 -13.96
N GLU A 48 5.12 8.36 -14.04
CA GLU A 48 5.54 7.28 -14.93
C GLU A 48 4.84 5.96 -14.62
N ILE A 49 4.88 5.54 -13.34
CA ILE A 49 4.30 4.27 -12.92
C ILE A 49 2.78 4.29 -13.04
N TYR A 50 2.15 5.41 -12.70
CA TYR A 50 0.71 5.58 -12.82
C TYR A 50 0.25 5.54 -14.28
N ALA A 51 1.01 6.17 -15.19
CA ALA A 51 0.73 6.09 -16.63
C ALA A 51 0.85 4.65 -17.16
N GLU A 52 1.88 3.91 -16.73
CA GLU A 52 2.03 2.49 -17.07
C GLU A 52 0.85 1.67 -16.53
N PHE A 53 0.52 1.84 -15.25
CA PHE A 53 -0.62 1.16 -14.61
C PHE A 53 -1.94 1.47 -15.33
N SER A 54 -2.16 2.72 -15.72
CA SER A 54 -3.36 3.16 -16.45
C SER A 54 -3.49 2.49 -17.81
N GLY A 55 -2.37 2.23 -18.50
CA GLY A 55 -2.36 1.51 -19.76
C GLY A 55 -2.68 0.01 -19.60
N LEU A 56 -2.25 -0.58 -18.49
CA LEU A 56 -2.42 -2.01 -18.21
C LEU A 56 -3.79 -2.35 -17.58
N TYR A 57 -4.30 -1.48 -16.71
CA TYR A 57 -5.47 -1.73 -15.87
C TYR A 57 -6.46 -0.54 -15.89
N PRO A 58 -7.00 -0.16 -17.07
CA PRO A 58 -7.86 1.02 -17.19
C PRO A 58 -9.13 0.94 -16.33
N GLU A 59 -9.73 -0.25 -16.20
CA GLU A 59 -10.93 -0.45 -15.36
C GLU A 59 -10.66 -0.20 -13.86
N ILE A 60 -9.46 -0.54 -13.39
CA ILE A 60 -9.06 -0.29 -12.00
C ILE A 60 -8.80 1.20 -11.80
N VAL A 61 -8.20 1.87 -12.79
CA VAL A 61 -8.01 3.32 -12.76
C VAL A 61 -9.33 4.06 -12.68
N ASP A 62 -10.34 3.66 -13.44
CA ASP A 62 -11.68 4.27 -13.35
C ASP A 62 -12.26 4.18 -11.92
N ILE A 63 -12.02 3.07 -11.23
CA ILE A 63 -12.42 2.87 -9.83
C ILE A 63 -11.62 3.79 -8.91
N LEU A 64 -10.29 3.83 -9.06
CA LEU A 64 -9.41 4.69 -8.27
C LEU A 64 -9.80 6.17 -8.39
N ILE A 65 -10.11 6.63 -9.60
CA ILE A 65 -10.54 8.02 -9.83
C ILE A 65 -11.91 8.30 -9.21
N ARG A 66 -12.81 7.31 -9.14
CA ARG A 66 -14.08 7.49 -8.42
C ARG A 66 -13.89 7.59 -6.91
N LEU A 67 -12.92 6.84 -6.37
CA LEU A 67 -12.62 6.80 -4.94
C LEU A 67 -11.83 8.02 -4.45
N PHE A 68 -10.82 8.42 -5.22
CA PHE A 68 -9.82 9.41 -4.82
C PHE A 68 -9.81 10.66 -5.71
N HIS A 69 -10.80 10.82 -6.59
CA HIS A 69 -11.04 11.98 -7.47
C HIS A 69 -9.97 12.29 -8.54
N SER A 70 -8.68 12.11 -8.27
CA SER A 70 -7.59 12.39 -9.21
C SER A 70 -6.32 11.58 -8.89
N PRO A 71 -5.41 11.38 -9.87
CA PRO A 71 -4.09 10.80 -9.60
C PRO A 71 -3.27 11.66 -8.63
N GLU A 72 -3.49 12.97 -8.64
CA GLU A 72 -2.78 13.91 -7.77
C GLU A 72 -3.15 13.69 -6.29
N GLU A 73 -4.41 13.43 -5.99
CA GLU A 73 -4.86 13.09 -4.63
C GLU A 73 -4.27 11.76 -4.16
N ILE A 74 -4.20 10.75 -5.04
CA ILE A 74 -3.54 9.47 -4.73
C ILE A 74 -2.05 9.70 -4.41
N TYR A 75 -1.36 10.51 -5.22
CA TYR A 75 0.03 10.88 -4.97
C TYR A 75 0.21 11.61 -3.63
N GLN A 76 -0.64 12.60 -3.34
CA GLN A 76 -0.58 13.35 -2.08
C GLN A 76 -0.80 12.43 -0.88
N MET A 77 -1.79 11.53 -0.93
CA MET A 77 -2.02 10.56 0.14
C MET A 77 -0.79 9.69 0.41
N ILE A 78 -0.16 9.15 -0.65
CA ILE A 78 1.06 8.35 -0.50
C ILE A 78 2.20 9.19 0.06
N ARG A 79 2.38 10.42 -0.44
CA ARG A 79 3.40 11.37 0.03
C ARG A 79 3.22 11.73 1.50
N GLU A 80 1.97 11.85 1.96
CA GLU A 80 1.63 12.12 3.36
C GLU A 80 1.77 10.89 4.28
N GLY A 81 2.01 9.72 3.71
CA GLY A 81 2.36 8.51 4.44
C GLY A 81 1.30 7.41 4.44
N GLU A 82 0.30 7.47 3.56
CA GLU A 82 -0.68 6.39 3.40
C GLU A 82 0.03 5.06 3.12
N GLY A 83 -0.08 4.12 4.05
CA GLY A 83 0.54 2.79 3.95
C GLY A 83 2.02 2.68 4.24
N VAL A 84 2.59 3.76 4.76
CA VAL A 84 3.95 3.77 5.31
C VAL A 84 3.92 4.19 6.77
N ILE A 85 3.26 5.31 7.07
CA ILE A 85 3.19 5.89 8.40
C ILE A 85 1.86 5.46 9.04
N PRO A 86 1.88 4.71 10.17
CA PRO A 86 0.66 4.17 10.78
C PRO A 86 -0.39 5.24 11.12
N SER A 87 0.00 6.38 11.69
CA SER A 87 -0.93 7.47 12.04
C SER A 87 -1.58 8.13 10.82
N ARG A 88 -0.99 7.94 9.63
CA ARG A 88 -1.43 8.50 8.34
C ARG A 88 -2.09 7.48 7.43
N THR A 89 -2.31 6.27 7.94
CA THR A 89 -2.86 5.16 7.17
C THR A 89 -4.36 5.06 7.42
N PHE A 90 -5.16 5.25 6.37
CA PHE A 90 -6.63 5.19 6.41
C PHE A 90 -7.17 3.77 6.26
N GLN A 91 -6.44 2.89 5.58
CA GLN A 91 -6.85 1.49 5.37
C GLN A 91 -6.12 0.52 6.30
N ALA A 92 -6.82 -0.49 6.83
CA ALA A 92 -6.16 -1.54 7.60
C ALA A 92 -5.16 -2.30 6.73
N ARG A 93 -3.95 -2.54 7.24
CA ARG A 93 -2.86 -3.20 6.48
C ARG A 93 -2.32 -4.43 7.17
N TRP A 94 -1.87 -5.36 6.35
CA TRP A 94 -1.13 -6.54 6.76
C TRP A 94 0.27 -6.43 6.19
N ILE A 95 1.28 -6.52 7.05
CA ILE A 95 2.68 -6.58 6.64
C ILE A 95 3.14 -7.99 6.95
N GLU A 96 3.40 -8.74 5.90
CA GLU A 96 3.92 -10.10 5.98
C GLU A 96 5.41 -10.06 5.68
N GLN A 97 6.20 -10.62 6.59
CA GLN A 97 7.62 -10.84 6.36
C GLN A 97 7.81 -12.34 6.13
N ASP A 98 8.26 -12.69 4.91
CA ASP A 98 8.73 -14.05 4.65
C ASP A 98 9.94 -14.33 5.55
N SER A 99 9.90 -15.44 6.29
CA SER A 99 11.04 -15.89 7.07
C SER A 99 12.04 -16.59 6.15
N PRO A 100 13.24 -16.01 5.89
CA PRO A 100 14.20 -16.59 4.94
C PRO A 100 14.77 -17.94 5.41
N TYR A 101 14.50 -18.35 6.65
CA TYR A 101 15.03 -19.57 7.26
C TYR A 101 13.96 -20.63 7.57
N ILE A 102 12.68 -20.36 7.28
CA ILE A 102 11.60 -21.34 7.46
C ILE A 102 11.12 -21.74 6.07
N SER A 103 11.34 -23.01 5.70
CA SER A 103 10.75 -23.58 4.49
C SER A 103 9.23 -23.41 4.56
N GLY A 104 8.61 -22.88 3.51
CA GLY A 104 7.18 -22.52 3.42
C GLY A 104 6.15 -23.62 3.69
N SER A 105 6.57 -24.80 4.14
CA SER A 105 5.68 -25.85 4.65
C SER A 105 5.46 -25.81 6.17
N ALA A 106 5.98 -24.82 6.91
CA ALA A 106 6.03 -24.89 8.38
C ALA A 106 5.71 -23.58 9.12
N ALA A 107 4.67 -22.87 8.68
CA ALA A 107 3.89 -22.03 9.59
C ALA A 107 2.41 -22.25 9.26
N ASN A 108 1.74 -23.16 9.97
CA ASN A 108 0.30 -23.23 9.90
C ASN A 108 -0.23 -21.95 10.59
N ILE A 109 -0.50 -20.91 9.80
CA ILE A 109 -0.99 -19.60 10.25
C ILE A 109 -2.27 -19.77 11.11
N GLU A 110 -3.08 -20.80 10.85
CA GLU A 110 -4.27 -21.11 11.64
C GLU A 110 -3.95 -21.54 13.08
N ARG A 111 -2.70 -21.96 13.36
CA ARG A 111 -2.22 -22.30 14.72
C ARG A 111 -1.36 -21.19 15.32
N ALA A 112 -1.09 -20.12 14.59
CA ALA A 112 -0.38 -18.96 15.11
C ALA A 112 -1.32 -18.08 15.95
N GLY A 113 -0.77 -17.41 16.95
CA GLY A 113 -1.45 -16.35 17.70
C GLY A 113 -1.06 -14.98 17.17
N LYS A 114 -1.95 -14.00 17.30
CA LYS A 114 -1.65 -12.58 17.04
C LYS A 114 -1.63 -11.80 18.35
N TRP A 115 -0.62 -10.95 18.50
CA TRP A 115 -0.60 -9.93 19.56
C TRP A 115 -1.20 -8.66 18.99
N LEU A 116 -2.16 -8.08 19.72
CA LEU A 116 -2.73 -6.78 19.40
C LEU A 116 -2.18 -5.77 20.41
N VAL A 117 -1.52 -4.73 19.91
CA VAL A 117 -1.02 -3.62 20.71
C VAL A 117 -1.88 -2.40 20.37
N PHE A 118 -2.51 -1.81 21.38
CA PHE A 118 -3.34 -0.62 21.23
C PHE A 118 -2.56 0.58 21.76
N LEU A 119 -2.40 1.60 20.92
CA LEU A 119 -1.63 2.81 21.21
C LEU A 119 -2.46 4.03 20.85
N PRO A 120 -2.25 5.16 21.54
CA PRO A 120 -2.84 6.42 21.12
C PRO A 120 -2.18 6.92 19.82
N PRO A 121 -2.88 7.72 18.99
CA PRO A 121 -2.38 8.20 17.70
C PRO A 121 -1.03 8.92 17.76
N GLU A 122 -0.73 9.59 18.88
CA GLU A 122 0.52 10.32 19.11
C GLU A 122 1.75 9.40 19.29
N ASP A 123 1.56 8.16 19.73
CA ASP A 123 2.66 7.24 20.07
C ASP A 123 2.92 6.19 18.97
N VAL A 124 1.94 5.98 18.07
CA VAL A 124 1.95 4.86 17.14
C VAL A 124 3.14 4.89 16.16
N ASP A 125 3.49 6.07 15.64
CA ASP A 125 4.58 6.20 14.65
C ASP A 125 5.97 6.04 15.26
N GLU A 126 6.14 6.42 16.53
CA GLU A 126 7.41 6.20 17.23
C GLU A 126 7.59 4.73 17.57
N ILE A 127 6.55 4.09 18.10
CA ILE A 127 6.62 2.68 18.49
C ILE A 127 6.75 1.77 17.28
N TRP A 128 6.09 2.10 16.16
CA TRP A 128 6.18 1.33 14.91
C TRP A 128 7.57 1.30 14.29
N ARG A 129 8.35 2.39 14.45
CA ARG A 129 9.73 2.47 13.93
C ARG A 129 10.73 1.63 14.74
N ARG A 130 10.38 1.20 15.95
CA ARG A 130 11.25 0.41 16.85
C ARG A 130 11.17 -1.07 16.55
#